data_AF-A0A2M7B4F9-F1
#
_entry.id   AF-A0A2M7B4F9-F1
#
_cell.length_a   1.000
_cell.length_b   1.000
_cell.length_c   1.000
_cell.angle_alpha   90.00
_cell.angle_beta   90.00
_cell.angle_gamma   90.00
#
_symmetry.space_group_name_H-M   'P 1'
#
loop_
_entity.id
_entity.type
_entity.pdbx_description
1 polymer ?
#
loop_
_entity_poly.entity_id
_entity_poly.type
_entity_poly.pdbx_seq_one_letter_code
_entity_poly.pdbx_strand_id
1 'polypeptide(L)' 'MNKYKQTIVITLSLGILSLIAMAFSHLALTDIAHGEADVSLEWTILRVTALTLLTFIGATFFTLFRVLKLRS' A
#
# COMPACT_ATOMS: atom_id res chain seq x y z
N MET A 1 -18.02 17.29 2.07
CA MET A 1 -17.61 16.39 0.96
C MET A 1 -18.46 15.13 0.99
N ASN A 2 -19.02 14.69 -0.14
CA ASN A 2 -19.88 13.51 -0.19
C ASN A 2 -19.09 12.27 0.29
N LYS A 3 -19.61 11.51 1.28
CA LYS A 3 -18.85 10.47 2.02
C LYS A 3 -18.14 9.46 1.09
N TYR A 4 -18.73 9.17 -0.07
CA TYR A 4 -18.17 8.30 -1.10
C TYR A 4 -16.99 8.89 -1.85
N LYS A 5 -17.04 10.19 -2.20
CA LYS A 5 -15.92 10.89 -2.84
C LYS A 5 -14.70 10.88 -1.93
N GLN A 6 -14.89 11.04 -0.63
CA GLN A 6 -13.79 10.97 0.34
C GLN A 6 -13.16 9.58 0.41
N THR A 7 -13.97 8.51 0.47
CA THR A 7 -13.45 7.13 0.47
C THR A 7 -12.69 6.80 -0.82
N ILE A 8 -13.18 7.26 -1.97
CA ILE A 8 -12.51 7.08 -3.26
C ILE A 8 -11.17 7.81 -3.29
N VAL A 9 -11.12 9.08 -2.87
CA VAL A 9 -9.86 9.86 -2.83
C VAL A 9 -8.84 9.20 -1.89
N ILE A 10 -9.25 8.78 -0.70
CA ILE A 10 -8.36 8.09 0.26
C ILE A 10 -7.80 6.80 -0.36
N THR A 11 -8.65 6.00 -1.00
CA THR A 11 -8.23 4.74 -1.64
C THR A 11 -7.28 5.00 -2.80
N LEU A 12 -7.51 6.04 -3.59
CA LEU A 12 -6.63 6.44 -4.69
C LEU A 12 -5.26 6.90 -4.17
N SER A 13 -5.23 7.74 -3.14
CA SER A 13 -3.98 8.18 -2.49
C SER A 13 -3.20 7.00 -1.90
N LEU A 14 -3.89 6.06 -1.23
CA LEU A 14 -3.29 4.81 -0.75
C LEU A 14 -2.73 3.96 -1.90
N GLY A 15 -3.43 3.91 -3.04
CA GLY A 15 -2.97 3.23 -4.24
C GLY A 15 -1.65 3.80 -4.78
N ILE A 16 -1.57 5.13 -4.89
CA ILE A 16 -0.31 5.81 -5.29
C ILE A 16 0.79 5.52 -4.28
N LEU A 17 0.50 5.61 -2.98
CA LEU A 17 1.46 5.33 -1.92
C LEU A 17 1.98 3.87 -1.99
N SER A 18 1.11 2.91 -2.29
CA SER A 18 1.52 1.51 -2.46
C SER A 18 2.43 1.29 -3.67
N LEU A 19 2.23 2.01 -4.79
CA LEU A 19 3.13 1.93 -5.94
C LEU A 19 4.53 2.43 -5.59
N ILE A 20 4.61 3.57 -4.88
CA ILE A 20 5.88 4.14 -4.42
C ILE A 20 6.57 3.18 -3.44
N ALA A 21 5.83 2.64 -2.47
CA ALA A 21 6.37 1.69 -1.50
C ALA A 21 6.90 0.40 -2.17
N MET A 22 6.23 -0.10 -3.22
CA MET A 22 6.74 -1.22 -4.02
C MET A 22 8.04 -0.88 -4.74
N ALA A 23 8.17 0.32 -5.31
CA ALA A 23 9.42 0.74 -5.94
C ALA A 23 10.59 0.75 -4.94
N PHE A 24 10.36 1.26 -3.72
CA PHE A 24 11.37 1.21 -2.66
C PHE A 24 11.66 -0.21 -2.19
N SER A 25 10.65 -1.08 -2.12
CA SER A 25 10.87 -2.50 -1.81
C SER A 25 11.72 -3.20 -2.86
N HIS A 26 11.55 -2.86 -4.15
CA HIS A 26 12.41 -3.40 -5.20
C HIS A 26 13.88 -2.99 -5.00
N LEU A 27 14.14 -1.72 -4.70
CA LEU A 27 15.49 -1.23 -4.42
C LEU A 27 16.09 -1.88 -3.16
N ALA A 28 15.30 -1.97 -2.08
CA ALA A 28 15.71 -2.65 -0.85
C ALA A 28 16.05 -4.14 -1.09
N LEU A 29 15.26 -4.83 -1.91
CA LEU A 29 15.53 -6.23 -2.26
C LEU A 29 16.78 -6.38 -3.12
N THR A 30 17.04 -5.43 -4.04
CA THR A 30 18.28 -5.45 -4.81
C THR A 30 19.49 -5.25 -3.90
N ASP A 31 19.43 -4.33 -2.92
CA ASP A 31 20.55 -4.11 -2.00
C ASP A 31 20.79 -5.33 -1.09
N ILE A 32 19.71 -5.95 -0.58
CA ILE A 32 19.81 -7.24 0.13
C ILE A 32 20.46 -8.32 -0.74
N ALA A 33 20.11 -8.39 -2.03
CA ALA A 33 20.64 -9.39 -2.96
C ALA A 33 22.13 -9.21 -3.27
N HIS A 34 22.65 -7.98 -3.19
CA HIS A 34 24.08 -7.69 -3.33
C HIS A 34 24.89 -8.07 -2.08
N GLY A 35 24.22 -8.47 -0.98
CA GLY A 35 24.87 -9.02 0.21
C GLY A 35 25.51 -7.97 1.11
N GLU A 36 24.95 -6.77 1.19
CA GLU A 36 25.41 -5.73 2.11
C GLU A 36 25.37 -6.21 3.58
N ALA A 37 26.30 -5.70 4.39
CA ALA A 37 26.51 -6.17 5.77
C ALA A 37 25.44 -5.68 6.75
N ASP A 38 24.86 -4.50 6.53
CA ASP A 38 23.76 -3.96 7.31
C ASP A 38 22.55 -3.77 6.40
N VAL A 39 21.53 -4.62 6.59
CA VAL A 39 20.28 -4.58 5.81
C VAL A 39 19.06 -4.14 6.66
N SER A 40 19.31 -3.48 7.79
CA SER A 40 18.27 -3.13 8.76
C SER A 40 17.24 -2.13 8.21
N LEU A 41 17.69 -1.20 7.38
CA LEU A 41 16.85 -0.20 6.74
C LEU A 41 15.95 -0.82 5.66
N GLU A 42 16.51 -1.73 4.87
CA GLU A 42 15.89 -2.46 3.78
C GLU A 42 14.74 -3.32 4.32
N TRP A 43 14.99 -4.05 5.43
CA TRP A 43 13.93 -4.79 6.13
C TRP A 43 12.84 -3.88 6.70
N THR A 44 13.19 -2.68 7.14
CA THR A 44 12.21 -1.69 7.60
C THR A 44 11.34 -1.22 6.45
N ILE A 45 11.93 -0.93 5.28
CA ILE A 45 11.21 -0.57 4.05
C ILE A 45 10.24 -1.68 3.65
N LEU A 46 10.67 -2.95 3.69
CA LEU A 46 9.82 -4.09 3.38
C LEU A 46 8.62 -4.19 4.33
N ARG A 47 8.84 -4.02 5.64
CA ARG A 47 7.76 -4.03 6.64
C ARG A 47 6.75 -2.91 6.44
N VAL A 48 7.24 -1.69 6.20
CA VAL A 48 6.38 -0.51 5.93
C VAL A 48 5.59 -0.72 4.65
N THR A 49 6.20 -1.29 3.61
CA THR A 49 5.52 -1.60 2.35
C THR A 49 4.44 -2.65 2.53
N ALA A 50 4.72 -3.73 3.27
CA ALA A 50 3.72 -4.75 3.58
C ALA A 50 2.51 -4.17 4.31
N LEU A 51 2.73 -3.32 5.32
CA LEU A 51 1.66 -2.62 6.05
C LEU A 51 0.84 -1.69 5.15
N THR A 52 1.52 -0.98 4.24
CA THR A 52 0.87 -0.07 3.28
C THR A 52 -0.02 -0.85 2.33
N LEU A 53 0.47 -1.97 1.79
CA LEU A 53 -0.30 -2.85 0.90
C LEU A 53 -1.51 -3.46 1.62
N LEU A 54 -1.35 -3.98 2.84
CA LEU A 54 -2.46 -4.53 3.62
C LEU A 54 -3.54 -3.48 3.87
N THR A 55 -3.14 -2.25 4.20
CA THR A 55 -4.07 -1.14 4.42
C THR A 55 -4.81 -0.77 3.14
N PHE A 56 -4.10 -0.69 2.01
CA PHE A 56 -4.70 -0.41 0.70
C PHE A 56 -5.68 -1.51 0.26
N ILE A 57 -5.30 -2.78 0.41
CA ILE A 57 -6.17 -3.92 0.07
C ILE A 57 -7.43 -3.91 0.94
N GLY A 58 -7.28 -3.71 2.25
CA GLY A 58 -8.42 -3.59 3.17
C GLY A 58 -9.35 -2.44 2.81
N ALA A 59 -8.79 -1.26 2.50
CA ALA A 59 -9.56 -0.10 2.06
C ALA A 59 -10.29 -0.35 0.72
N THR A 60 -9.66 -1.08 -0.20
CA THR A 60 -10.24 -1.46 -1.49
C THR A 60 -11.44 -2.38 -1.30
N PHE A 61 -11.30 -3.45 -0.50
CA PHE A 61 -12.42 -4.33 -0.19
C PHE A 61 -13.56 -3.59 0.53
N PHE A 62 -13.24 -2.76 1.53
CA PHE A 62 -14.24 -1.96 2.24
C PHE A 62 -15.03 -1.04 1.29
N THR A 63 -14.33 -0.38 0.36
CA THR A 63 -14.95 0.48 -0.65
C THR A 63 -15.85 -0.33 -1.58
N LEU A 64 -15.39 -1.48 -2.05
CA LEU A 64 -16.15 -2.38 -2.93
C LEU A 64 -17.42 -2.89 -2.24
N PHE A 65 -17.33 -3.36 -0.99
CA PHE A 65 -18.48 -3.81 -0.20
C PHE A 65 -19.52 -2.71 -0.02
N ARG A 66 -19.10 -1.47 0.23
CA ARG A 66 -20.03 -0.34 0.34
C ARG A 66 -20.74 -0.03 -0.97
N VAL A 67 -20.01 -0.06 -2.09
CA VAL A 67 -20.60 0.18 -3.42
C VAL A 67 -21.58 -0.93 -3.79
N LEU A 68 -21.24 -2.20 -3.53
CA LEU A 68 -22.14 -3.33 -3.79
C LEU A 68 -23.41 -3.27 -2.94
N LYS A 69 -23.31 -2.95 -1.64
CA LYS A 69 -24.46 -2.82 -0.74
C LYS A 69 -25.41 -1.68 -1.13
N LEU A 70 -24.94 -0.66 -1.83
CA LEU A 70 -25.79 0.45 -2.31
C LEU A 70 -26.52 0.12 -3.61
N ARG A 71 -26.05 -0.87 -4.36
CA ARG A 71 -26.62 -1.28 -5.65
C ARG A 71 -27.66 -2.41 -5.49
N SER A 72 -27.59 -3.18 -4.41
CA SER A 72 -28.59 -4.19 -4.02
C SER A 72 -29.74 -3.57 -3.25
#